data_AF-A0A379U253-F1
#
_entry.id   AF-A0A379U253-F1
#
_cell.length_a   1.000
_cell.length_b   1.000
_cell.length_c   1.000
_cell.angle_alpha   90.00
_cell.angle_beta   90.00
_cell.angle_gamma   90.00
#
_symmetry.space_group_name_H-M   'P 1'
#
loop_
_entity.id
_entity.type
_entity.pdbx_description
1 polymer ?
#
loop_
_entity_poly.entity_id
_entity_poly.type
_entity_poly.pdbx_seq_one_letter_code
_entity_poly.pdbx_strand_id
1 'polypeptide(L)'
;MFVLVGMAELTAAGIYMQYWLPDVPTWIWAAAFFIIINAVNLVNVRLYGETEFWFALIKVLAIIGMIGFGLWLLFSGHGGEHASIDNLWRYNGFFATGWHGLLLSLAVIMFSFGGLELIGITAAEARDPQKSIPKAVNQVVYRILLFYIGSLVVLLALYPWVEVKSNSSPFVMIFHNLDSNVVALALNFVILVASLSVYNSGVYSNSRMLFGLSVQGNAPKFLTRVSHRGVPVNSLMLSGAITSLVVLINYLLPQKAFSLLMALVVATLLLNWIMICLAHLRFRAAMRRKGRETQFKALLYPAGNYLCIAFLALILVLMCTMDDMRLSAILLPVWIVFLFIAFNVLRRKAH
;
A
#
# COMPACT_ATOMS: atom_id res chain seq x y z
N MET A 1 -0.70 6.26 9.28
CA MET A 1 -0.80 5.26 8.19
C MET A 1 0.05 5.66 6.99
N PHE A 2 -0.35 6.62 6.14
CA PHE A 2 0.41 6.95 4.91
C PHE A 2 1.86 7.41 5.13
N VAL A 3 2.18 8.03 6.28
CA VAL A 3 3.59 8.27 6.66
C VAL A 3 4.36 6.95 6.76
N LEU A 4 3.84 5.96 7.50
CA LEU A 4 4.45 4.64 7.62
C LEU A 4 4.53 3.89 6.28
N VAL A 5 3.48 4.01 5.45
CA VAL A 5 3.51 3.46 4.08
C VAL A 5 4.66 4.09 3.31
N GLY A 6 4.80 5.42 3.35
CA GLY A 6 5.89 6.10 2.67
C GLY A 6 7.28 5.70 3.18
N MET A 7 7.43 5.46 4.49
CA MET A 7 8.66 4.91 5.05
C MET A 7 8.94 3.48 4.52
N ALA A 8 7.93 2.62 4.47
CA ALA A 8 8.06 1.26 3.96
C ALA A 8 8.46 1.25 2.47
N GLU A 9 7.82 2.10 1.66
CA GLU A 9 8.14 2.25 0.24
C GLU A 9 9.54 2.83 -0.01
N LEU A 10 9.97 3.84 0.75
CA LEU A 10 11.34 4.34 0.64
C LEU A 10 12.39 3.29 0.99
N THR A 11 12.08 2.43 1.97
CA THR A 11 12.91 1.27 2.32
C THR A 11 12.95 0.25 1.18
N ALA A 12 11.79 -0.09 0.61
CA ALA A 12 11.67 -1.01 -0.53
C ALA A 12 12.42 -0.48 -1.76
N ALA A 13 12.27 0.80 -2.09
CA ALA A 13 13.03 1.47 -3.15
C ALA A 13 14.55 1.35 -2.95
N GLY A 14 15.02 1.45 -1.70
CA GLY A 14 16.42 1.20 -1.37
C GLY A 14 16.85 -0.25 -1.64
N ILE A 15 16.03 -1.23 -1.28
CA ILE A 15 16.28 -2.66 -1.56
C ILE A 15 16.32 -2.91 -3.07
N TYR A 16 15.41 -2.33 -3.85
CA TYR A 16 15.41 -2.49 -5.30
C TYR A 16 16.64 -1.84 -5.96
N MET A 17 17.16 -0.75 -5.40
CA MET A 17 18.40 -0.14 -5.88
C MET A 17 19.64 -1.01 -5.65
N GLN A 18 19.65 -1.81 -4.57
CA GLN A 18 20.75 -2.75 -4.30
C GLN A 18 20.88 -3.85 -5.36
N TYR A 19 19.84 -4.09 -6.18
CA TYR A 19 19.95 -4.99 -7.33
C TYR A 19 20.98 -4.48 -8.37
N TRP A 20 21.06 -3.17 -8.60
CA TRP A 20 22.05 -2.58 -9.50
C TRP A 20 23.33 -2.16 -8.80
N LEU A 21 23.21 -1.67 -7.56
CA LEU A 21 24.31 -1.10 -6.78
C LEU A 21 24.32 -1.72 -5.38
N PRO A 22 24.76 -2.98 -5.24
CA PRO A 22 24.68 -3.75 -4.00
C PRO A 22 25.54 -3.17 -2.87
N ASP A 23 26.65 -2.52 -3.22
CA ASP A 23 27.59 -1.92 -2.26
C ASP A 23 27.05 -0.65 -1.61
N VAL A 24 25.99 -0.06 -2.17
CA VAL A 24 25.40 1.18 -1.66
C VAL A 24 24.34 0.85 -0.60
N PRO A 25 24.48 1.35 0.64
CA PRO A 25 23.49 1.11 1.70
C PRO A 25 22.09 1.64 1.36
N THR A 26 21.06 0.92 1.80
CA THR A 26 19.64 1.26 1.56
C THR A 26 19.25 2.66 2.04
N TRP A 27 19.83 3.15 3.14
CA TRP A 27 19.51 4.46 3.71
C TRP A 27 19.88 5.63 2.78
N ILE A 28 20.92 5.48 1.96
CA ILE A 28 21.36 6.51 1.00
C ILE A 28 20.29 6.67 -0.07
N TRP A 29 19.81 5.55 -0.63
CA TRP A 29 18.74 5.54 -1.62
C TRP A 29 17.42 6.05 -1.03
N ALA A 30 17.06 5.61 0.18
CA ALA A 30 15.88 6.10 0.88
C ALA A 30 15.94 7.63 1.07
N ALA A 31 17.10 8.18 1.46
CA ALA A 31 17.30 9.62 1.60
C ALA A 31 17.22 10.37 0.26
N ALA A 32 17.85 9.84 -0.79
CA ALA A 32 17.84 10.44 -2.12
C ALA A 32 16.41 10.53 -2.68
N PHE A 33 15.66 9.42 -2.67
CA PHE A 33 14.28 9.40 -3.15
C PHE A 33 13.35 10.24 -2.27
N PHE A 34 13.56 10.25 -0.96
CA PHE A 34 12.84 11.14 -0.05
C PHE A 34 13.00 12.61 -0.49
N ILE A 35 14.24 13.07 -0.71
CA ILE A 35 14.50 14.46 -1.11
C ILE A 35 13.86 14.76 -2.47
N ILE A 36 14.05 13.89 -3.47
CA ILE A 36 13.56 14.08 -4.83
C ILE A 36 12.03 14.21 -4.84
N ILE A 37 11.31 13.26 -4.23
CA ILE A 37 9.84 13.23 -4.28
C ILE A 37 9.23 14.39 -3.47
N ASN A 38 9.79 14.74 -2.31
CA ASN A 38 9.31 15.90 -1.55
C ASN A 38 9.57 17.21 -2.29
N ALA A 39 10.73 17.36 -2.95
CA ALA A 39 11.03 18.52 -3.78
C ALA A 39 10.01 18.68 -4.92
N VAL A 40 9.69 17.60 -5.64
CA VAL A 40 8.67 17.61 -6.70
C VAL A 40 7.31 18.04 -6.15
N ASN A 41 6.91 17.51 -4.99
CA ASN A 41 5.63 17.85 -4.35
C ASN A 41 5.55 19.29 -3.84
N LEU A 42 6.70 19.92 -3.54
CA LEU A 42 6.76 21.33 -3.14
C LEU A 42 6.62 22.29 -4.33
N VAL A 43 7.08 21.89 -5.51
CA VAL A 43 7.12 22.79 -6.68
C VAL A 43 5.75 22.94 -7.32
N ASN A 44 4.99 21.87 -7.55
CA ASN A 44 3.69 21.98 -8.25
C ASN A 44 2.73 20.81 -7.94
N VAL A 45 1.52 21.13 -7.48
CA VAL A 45 0.44 20.14 -7.29
C VAL A 45 0.01 19.51 -8.62
N ARG A 46 0.07 20.23 -9.73
CA ARG A 46 -0.33 19.71 -11.05
C ARG A 46 0.64 18.64 -11.57
N LEU A 47 1.91 18.69 -11.17
CA LEU A 47 2.89 17.65 -11.52
C LEU A 47 2.50 16.30 -10.91
N TYR A 48 1.78 16.27 -9.79
CA TYR A 48 1.33 15.00 -9.18
C TYR A 48 0.47 14.19 -10.16
N GLY A 49 -0.55 14.82 -10.76
CA GLY A 49 -1.48 14.13 -11.65
C GLY A 49 -0.81 13.60 -12.92
N GLU A 50 0.10 14.39 -13.52
CA GLU A 50 0.85 13.98 -14.70
C GLU A 50 1.87 12.87 -14.38
N THR A 51 2.63 13.03 -13.29
CA THR A 51 3.61 12.03 -12.84
C THR A 51 2.92 10.70 -12.55
N GLU A 52 1.78 10.73 -11.86
CA GLU A 52 1.05 9.51 -11.51
C GLU A 52 0.42 8.85 -12.74
N PHE A 53 -0.01 9.63 -13.73
CA PHE A 53 -0.47 9.07 -15.02
C PHE A 53 0.64 8.28 -15.72
N TRP A 54 1.83 8.85 -15.82
CA TRP A 54 2.99 8.17 -16.43
C TRP A 54 3.42 6.94 -15.63
N PHE A 55 3.50 7.05 -14.30
CA PHE A 55 3.79 5.92 -13.42
C PHE A 55 2.76 4.79 -13.57
N ALA A 56 1.47 5.12 -13.62
CA ALA A 56 0.41 4.15 -13.86
C ALA A 56 0.55 3.45 -15.22
N LEU A 57 0.87 4.19 -16.28
CA LEU A 57 1.05 3.63 -17.62
C LEU A 57 2.22 2.62 -17.66
N ILE A 58 3.38 2.99 -17.12
CA ILE A 58 4.56 2.12 -17.05
C ILE A 58 4.23 0.83 -16.29
N LYS A 59 3.58 0.94 -15.12
CA LYS A 59 3.16 -0.21 -14.30
C LYS A 59 2.26 -1.17 -15.09
N VAL A 60 1.22 -0.65 -15.75
CA VAL A 60 0.25 -1.48 -16.48
C VAL A 60 0.89 -2.19 -17.67
N LEU A 61 1.67 -1.46 -18.48
CA LEU A 61 2.35 -2.03 -19.64
C LEU A 61 3.34 -3.13 -19.24
N ALA A 62 4.09 -2.91 -18.16
CA ALA A 62 5.06 -3.88 -17.66
C ALA A 62 4.39 -5.17 -17.17
N ILE A 63 3.29 -5.07 -16.41
CA ILE A 63 2.58 -6.27 -15.92
C ILE A 63 1.96 -7.04 -17.08
N ILE A 64 1.31 -6.36 -18.03
CA ILE A 64 0.74 -7.02 -19.22
C ILE A 64 1.84 -7.66 -20.06
N GLY A 65 2.95 -6.96 -20.29
CA GLY A 65 4.10 -7.48 -21.02
C GLY A 65 4.70 -8.71 -20.35
N MET A 66 4.85 -8.68 -19.03
CA MET A 66 5.35 -9.81 -18.25
C MET A 66 4.40 -11.02 -18.28
N ILE A 67 3.09 -10.82 -18.15
CA ILE A 67 2.10 -11.88 -18.30
C ILE A 67 2.18 -12.48 -19.71
N GLY A 68 2.18 -11.63 -20.74
CA GLY A 68 2.24 -12.08 -22.14
C GLY A 68 3.52 -12.86 -22.45
N PHE A 69 4.67 -12.33 -22.03
CA PHE A 69 5.96 -12.99 -22.21
C PHE A 69 6.06 -14.29 -21.41
N GLY A 70 5.56 -14.31 -20.18
CA GLY A 70 5.55 -15.52 -19.35
C GLY A 70 4.64 -16.62 -19.90
N LEU A 71 3.47 -16.27 -20.45
CA LEU A 71 2.62 -17.21 -21.17
C LEU A 71 3.30 -17.74 -22.44
N TRP A 72 4.00 -16.87 -23.17
CA TRP A 72 4.78 -17.29 -24.33
C TRP A 72 5.87 -18.30 -23.94
N LEU A 73 6.61 -18.06 -22.85
CA LEU A 73 7.61 -19.02 -22.35
C LEU A 73 6.98 -20.37 -21.95
N LEU A 74 5.82 -20.34 -21.28
CA LEU A 74 5.08 -21.55 -20.88
C LEU A 74 4.64 -22.39 -22.08
N PHE A 75 4.08 -21.77 -23.11
CA PHE A 75 3.50 -22.50 -24.25
C PHE A 75 4.49 -22.80 -25.37
N SER A 76 5.58 -22.03 -25.48
CA SER A 76 6.61 -22.24 -26.50
C SER A 76 7.65 -23.30 -26.11
N GLY A 77 7.64 -23.78 -24.87
CA GLY A 77 8.66 -24.70 -24.34
C GLY A 77 10.01 -24.04 -24.06
N HIS A 78 10.13 -22.72 -24.17
CA HIS A 78 11.37 -21.96 -23.90
C HIS A 78 11.51 -21.55 -22.43
N GLY A 79 10.52 -21.85 -21.58
CA GLY A 79 10.56 -21.56 -20.13
C GLY A 79 11.49 -22.46 -19.30
N GLY A 80 12.20 -23.40 -19.93
CA GLY A 80 13.05 -24.39 -19.24
C GLY A 80 12.27 -25.58 -18.68
N GLU A 81 12.99 -26.57 -18.15
CA GLU A 81 12.40 -27.84 -17.66
C GLU A 81 11.45 -27.65 -16.46
N HIS A 82 11.67 -26.58 -15.70
CA HIS A 82 10.86 -26.27 -14.54
C HIS A 82 9.55 -25.56 -14.89
N ALA A 83 9.38 -25.00 -16.09
CA ALA A 83 8.16 -24.29 -16.47
C ALA A 83 7.01 -25.27 -16.74
N SER A 84 6.05 -25.33 -15.82
CA SER A 84 4.83 -26.14 -15.97
C SER A 84 3.69 -25.57 -15.14
N ILE A 85 2.48 -25.59 -15.70
CA ILE A 85 1.25 -25.23 -14.98
C ILE A 85 1.09 -26.09 -13.71
N ASP A 86 1.59 -27.32 -13.71
CA ASP A 86 1.52 -28.21 -12.55
C ASP A 86 2.23 -27.65 -11.32
N ASN A 87 3.19 -26.73 -11.47
CA ASN A 87 3.88 -26.10 -10.34
C ASN A 87 2.93 -25.43 -9.34
N LEU A 88 1.72 -25.04 -9.78
CA LEU A 88 0.69 -24.44 -8.94
C LEU A 88 0.17 -25.39 -7.84
N TRP A 89 0.30 -26.70 -8.02
CA TRP A 89 -0.18 -27.72 -7.05
C TRP A 89 0.78 -28.90 -6.84
N ARG A 90 1.84 -29.03 -7.62
CA ARG A 90 2.77 -30.17 -7.57
C ARG A 90 3.52 -30.27 -6.23
N TYR A 91 3.81 -29.15 -5.59
CA TYR A 91 4.55 -29.09 -4.33
C TYR A 91 3.60 -29.02 -3.13
N ASN A 92 3.08 -30.18 -2.71
CA ASN A 92 2.14 -30.37 -1.58
C ASN A 92 0.68 -29.89 -1.81
N GLY A 93 0.23 -29.78 -3.06
CA GLY A 93 -1.14 -29.42 -3.39
C GLY A 93 -1.44 -27.92 -3.27
N PHE A 94 -2.72 -27.55 -3.43
CA PHE A 94 -3.15 -26.15 -3.39
C PHE A 94 -3.03 -25.52 -1.98
N PHE A 95 -3.10 -26.34 -0.93
CA PHE A 95 -2.91 -25.93 0.47
C PHE A 95 -1.62 -26.52 1.04
N ALA A 96 -0.48 -26.21 0.41
CA ALA A 96 0.83 -26.78 0.76
C ALA A 96 1.23 -26.63 2.24
N THR A 97 0.82 -25.53 2.88
CA THR A 97 1.06 -25.23 4.30
C THR A 97 -0.20 -25.41 5.17
N GLY A 98 -1.22 -26.06 4.63
CA GLY A 98 -2.52 -26.25 5.25
C GLY A 98 -3.31 -24.96 5.47
N TRP A 99 -4.45 -25.07 6.16
CA TRP A 99 -5.31 -23.93 6.50
C TRP A 99 -4.61 -22.89 7.37
N HIS A 100 -3.66 -23.32 8.21
CA HIS A 100 -2.91 -22.42 9.07
C HIS A 100 -2.04 -21.45 8.27
N GLY A 101 -1.30 -21.95 7.27
CA GLY A 101 -0.49 -21.09 6.40
C GLY A 101 -1.31 -20.12 5.56
N LEU A 102 -2.51 -20.54 5.10
CA LEU A 102 -3.46 -19.62 4.47
C LEU A 102 -3.87 -18.50 5.42
N LEU A 103 -4.24 -18.83 6.66
CA LEU A 103 -4.65 -17.81 7.64
C LEU A 103 -3.52 -16.81 7.91
N LEU A 104 -2.29 -17.28 8.13
CA LEU A 104 -1.14 -16.39 8.34
C LEU A 104 -0.85 -15.51 7.12
N SER A 105 -0.98 -16.04 5.89
CA SER A 105 -0.73 -15.24 4.68
C SER A 105 -1.75 -14.12 4.48
N LEU A 106 -3.00 -14.28 4.97
CA LEU A 106 -4.01 -13.21 4.93
C LEU A 106 -3.52 -11.93 5.64
N ALA A 107 -2.79 -12.06 6.75
CA ALA A 107 -2.25 -10.92 7.48
C ALA A 107 -1.18 -10.15 6.69
N VAL A 108 -0.36 -10.87 5.90
CA VAL A 108 0.67 -10.28 5.04
C VAL A 108 0.04 -9.65 3.80
N ILE A 109 -0.87 -10.37 3.14
CA ILE A 109 -1.57 -9.93 1.93
C ILE A 109 -2.39 -8.66 2.17
N MET A 110 -2.86 -8.43 3.40
CA MET A 110 -3.59 -7.21 3.76
C MET A 110 -2.86 -5.92 3.38
N PHE A 111 -1.53 -5.88 3.47
CA PHE A 111 -0.76 -4.70 3.06
C PHE A 111 -0.98 -4.37 1.58
N SER A 112 -1.05 -5.39 0.72
CA SER A 112 -1.16 -5.22 -0.73
C SER A 112 -2.48 -4.57 -1.16
N PHE A 113 -3.48 -4.53 -0.28
CA PHE A 113 -4.76 -3.86 -0.52
C PHE A 113 -4.87 -2.47 0.13
N GLY A 114 -3.82 -2.01 0.83
CA GLY A 114 -3.75 -0.65 1.33
C GLY A 114 -3.79 0.39 0.22
N GLY A 115 -4.30 1.58 0.50
CA GLY A 115 -4.39 2.69 -0.47
C GLY A 115 -5.70 2.78 -1.24
N LEU A 116 -6.62 1.83 -1.11
CA LEU A 116 -7.98 1.93 -1.69
C LEU A 116 -8.76 3.14 -1.14
N GLU A 117 -8.48 3.54 0.09
CA GLU A 117 -9.01 4.76 0.72
C GLU A 117 -8.60 6.06 0.00
N LEU A 118 -7.56 6.04 -0.84
CA LEU A 118 -7.15 7.19 -1.64
C LEU A 118 -8.27 7.66 -2.60
N ILE A 119 -9.10 6.73 -3.06
CA ILE A 119 -10.28 7.04 -3.88
C ILE A 119 -11.23 7.97 -3.11
N GLY A 120 -11.37 7.77 -1.80
CA GLY A 120 -12.19 8.61 -0.94
C GLY A 120 -11.63 10.02 -0.76
N ILE A 121 -10.30 10.16 -0.67
CA ILE A 121 -9.63 11.46 -0.53
C ILE A 121 -9.76 12.26 -1.83
N THR A 122 -9.53 11.60 -2.97
CA THR A 122 -9.59 12.24 -4.29
C THR A 122 -11.02 12.50 -4.76
N ALA A 123 -12.03 11.89 -4.13
CA ALA A 123 -13.44 12.17 -4.42
C ALA A 123 -13.82 13.65 -4.25
N ALA A 124 -13.18 14.36 -3.32
CA ALA A 124 -13.40 15.79 -3.11
C ALA A 124 -12.87 16.67 -4.26
N GLU A 125 -11.92 16.15 -5.04
CA GLU A 125 -11.26 16.88 -6.14
C GLU A 125 -11.70 16.35 -7.53
N ALA A 126 -12.57 15.33 -7.59
CA ALA A 126 -13.06 14.75 -8.83
C ALA A 126 -14.10 15.69 -9.51
N ARG A 127 -14.03 15.81 -10.84
CA ARG A 127 -14.98 16.64 -11.62
C ARG A 127 -16.41 16.12 -11.59
N ASP A 128 -16.60 14.80 -11.70
CA ASP A 128 -17.90 14.13 -11.62
C ASP A 128 -17.83 12.95 -10.64
N PRO A 129 -17.82 13.21 -9.31
CA PRO A 129 -17.62 12.17 -8.31
C PRO A 129 -18.76 11.14 -8.30
N GLN A 130 -19.97 11.50 -8.74
CA GLN A 130 -21.11 10.60 -8.77
C GLN A 130 -20.93 9.47 -9.79
N LYS A 131 -20.22 9.70 -10.89
CA LYS A 131 -19.92 8.67 -11.89
C LYS A 131 -18.50 8.10 -11.76
N SER A 132 -17.51 8.96 -11.53
CA SER A 132 -16.10 8.56 -11.51
C SER A 132 -15.77 7.65 -10.33
N ILE A 133 -16.34 7.90 -9.14
CA ILE A 133 -16.03 7.11 -7.95
C ILE A 133 -16.60 5.69 -8.03
N PRO A 134 -17.90 5.46 -8.33
CA PRO A 134 -18.41 4.10 -8.48
C PRO A 134 -17.68 3.30 -9.58
N LYS A 135 -17.35 3.96 -10.70
CA LYS A 135 -16.58 3.34 -11.78
C LYS A 135 -15.19 2.92 -11.31
N ALA A 136 -14.48 3.79 -10.59
CA ALA A 136 -13.16 3.48 -10.04
C ALA A 136 -13.21 2.30 -9.05
N VAL A 137 -14.18 2.31 -8.12
CA VAL A 137 -14.37 1.22 -7.14
C VAL A 137 -14.62 -0.13 -7.83
N ASN A 138 -15.50 -0.18 -8.83
CA ASN A 138 -15.78 -1.44 -9.53
C ASN A 138 -14.58 -1.89 -10.38
N GLN A 139 -13.82 -0.97 -10.98
CA GLN A 139 -12.63 -1.30 -11.76
C GLN A 139 -11.48 -1.87 -10.92
N VAL A 140 -11.38 -1.49 -9.64
CA VAL A 140 -10.35 -2.03 -8.73
C VAL A 140 -10.40 -3.57 -8.68
N VAL A 141 -11.59 -4.16 -8.61
CA VAL A 141 -11.75 -5.62 -8.53
C VAL A 141 -11.14 -6.32 -9.75
N TYR A 142 -11.49 -5.88 -10.95
CA TYR A 142 -10.96 -6.45 -12.19
C TYR A 142 -9.44 -6.24 -12.32
N ARG A 143 -8.93 -5.09 -11.86
CA ARG A 143 -7.48 -4.81 -11.85
C ARG A 143 -6.73 -5.73 -10.91
N ILE A 144 -7.28 -6.02 -9.73
CA ILE A 144 -6.68 -7.00 -8.79
C ILE A 144 -6.65 -8.39 -9.44
N LEU A 145 -7.78 -8.86 -10.00
CA LEU A 145 -7.83 -10.17 -10.64
C LEU A 145 -6.79 -10.29 -11.77
N LEU A 146 -6.72 -9.29 -12.65
CA LEU A 146 -5.80 -9.31 -13.78
C LEU A 146 -4.34 -9.17 -13.35
N PHE A 147 -4.02 -8.14 -12.57
CA PHE A 147 -2.62 -7.79 -12.28
C PHE A 147 -2.01 -8.60 -11.16
N TYR A 148 -2.78 -9.01 -10.14
CA TYR A 148 -2.24 -9.79 -9.03
C TYR A 148 -2.36 -11.27 -9.31
N ILE A 149 -3.59 -11.76 -9.51
CA ILE A 149 -3.81 -13.19 -9.67
C ILE A 149 -3.22 -13.65 -11.01
N GLY A 150 -3.48 -12.93 -12.09
CA GLY A 150 -2.92 -13.26 -13.41
C GLY A 150 -1.39 -13.32 -13.42
N SER A 151 -0.71 -12.33 -12.82
CA SER A 151 0.76 -12.33 -12.78
C SER A 151 1.33 -13.43 -11.89
N LEU A 152 0.74 -13.68 -10.71
CA LEU A 152 1.17 -14.75 -9.81
C LEU A 152 0.96 -16.14 -10.42
N VAL A 153 -0.17 -16.36 -11.11
CA VAL A 153 -0.43 -17.64 -11.79
C VAL A 153 0.64 -17.94 -12.83
N VAL A 154 0.98 -16.95 -13.68
CA VAL A 154 2.03 -17.12 -14.69
C VAL A 154 3.39 -17.34 -14.04
N LEU A 155 3.73 -16.54 -13.03
CA LEU A 155 5.01 -16.59 -12.35
C LEU A 155 5.25 -17.91 -11.61
N LEU A 156 4.24 -18.40 -10.89
CA LEU A 156 4.32 -19.67 -10.15
C LEU A 156 4.20 -20.90 -11.06
N ALA A 157 3.60 -20.75 -12.25
CA ALA A 157 3.66 -21.78 -13.28
C ALA A 157 5.06 -21.85 -13.92
N LEU A 158 5.72 -20.71 -14.12
CA LEU A 158 7.07 -20.66 -14.69
C LEU A 158 8.15 -21.21 -13.76
N TYR A 159 8.02 -20.97 -12.45
CA TYR A 159 9.08 -21.30 -11.51
C TYR A 159 8.52 -21.89 -10.20
N PRO A 160 9.11 -22.99 -9.68
CA PRO A 160 8.69 -23.62 -8.44
C PRO A 160 8.67 -22.65 -7.26
N TRP A 161 7.51 -22.53 -6.60
CA TRP A 161 7.34 -21.59 -5.50
C TRP A 161 8.26 -21.89 -4.30
N VAL A 162 8.67 -23.15 -4.14
CA VAL A 162 9.60 -23.61 -3.08
C VAL A 162 11.03 -23.08 -3.25
N GLU A 163 11.40 -22.64 -4.46
CA GLU A 163 12.73 -22.11 -4.77
C GLU A 163 12.80 -20.57 -4.71
N VAL A 164 11.65 -19.91 -4.52
CA VAL A 164 11.58 -18.45 -4.42
C VAL A 164 12.19 -18.00 -3.09
N LYS A 165 13.32 -17.30 -3.16
CA LYS A 165 14.03 -16.77 -1.99
C LYS A 165 13.52 -15.38 -1.59
N SER A 166 13.68 -15.02 -0.32
CA SER A 166 13.17 -13.77 0.26
C SER A 166 14.03 -12.51 0.03
N ASN A 167 15.22 -12.65 -0.54
CA ASN A 167 16.22 -11.56 -0.53
C ASN A 167 16.06 -10.56 -1.68
N SER A 168 15.19 -10.84 -2.67
CA SER A 168 14.91 -9.95 -3.79
C SER A 168 13.45 -10.11 -4.25
N SER A 169 13.01 -9.26 -5.17
CA SER A 169 11.66 -9.38 -5.74
C SER A 169 11.51 -10.73 -6.48
N PRO A 170 10.49 -11.55 -6.16
CA PRO A 170 10.23 -12.82 -6.85
C PRO A 170 10.10 -12.66 -8.37
N PHE A 171 9.51 -11.54 -8.82
CA PHE A 171 9.39 -11.22 -10.25
C PHE A 171 10.76 -11.09 -10.90
N VAL A 172 11.68 -10.37 -10.26
CA VAL A 172 13.03 -10.17 -10.80
C VAL A 172 13.83 -11.46 -10.73
N MET A 173 13.76 -12.17 -9.59
CA MET A 173 14.46 -13.41 -9.35
C MET A 173 14.14 -14.49 -10.39
N ILE A 174 12.86 -14.68 -10.69
CA ILE A 174 12.44 -15.74 -11.61
C ILE A 174 12.93 -15.47 -13.03
N PHE A 175 12.76 -14.25 -13.54
CA PHE A 175 13.25 -13.92 -14.88
C PHE A 175 14.79 -13.89 -14.95
N HIS A 176 15.47 -13.56 -13.86
CA HIS A 176 16.93 -13.68 -13.78
C HIS A 176 17.38 -15.15 -13.84
N ASN A 177 16.68 -16.05 -13.13
CA ASN A 177 16.99 -17.49 -13.14
C ASN A 177 16.60 -18.18 -14.45
N LEU A 178 15.73 -17.58 -15.25
CA LEU A 178 15.38 -18.01 -16.61
C LEU A 178 16.29 -17.37 -17.68
N ASP A 179 17.49 -16.90 -17.29
CA ASP A 179 18.47 -16.22 -18.13
C ASP A 179 17.95 -14.98 -18.89
N SER A 180 16.79 -14.46 -18.49
CA SER A 180 16.13 -13.30 -19.09
C SER A 180 16.51 -12.01 -18.36
N ASN A 181 17.82 -11.74 -18.28
CA ASN A 181 18.38 -10.62 -17.49
C ASN A 181 17.82 -9.25 -17.89
N VAL A 182 17.54 -9.03 -19.18
CA VAL A 182 16.93 -7.78 -19.66
C VAL A 182 15.54 -7.58 -19.07
N VAL A 183 14.74 -8.65 -19.00
CA VAL A 183 13.39 -8.63 -18.42
C VAL A 183 13.47 -8.41 -16.92
N ALA A 184 14.40 -9.08 -16.23
CA ALA A 184 14.65 -8.90 -14.80
C ALA A 184 15.00 -7.44 -14.46
N LEU A 185 15.93 -6.82 -15.23
CA LEU A 185 16.29 -5.40 -15.07
C LEU A 185 15.09 -4.46 -15.30
N ALA A 186 14.33 -4.69 -16.37
CA ALA A 186 13.16 -3.88 -16.69
C ALA A 186 12.08 -3.99 -15.60
N LEU A 187 11.83 -5.19 -15.07
CA LEU A 187 10.89 -5.41 -13.98
C LEU A 187 11.36 -4.75 -12.69
N ASN A 188 12.65 -4.84 -12.35
CA ASN A 188 13.18 -4.17 -11.17
C ASN A 188 13.00 -2.65 -11.25
N PHE A 189 13.22 -2.07 -12.43
CA PHE A 189 12.96 -0.65 -12.70
C PHE A 189 11.48 -0.29 -12.53
N VAL A 190 10.59 -1.10 -13.09
CA VAL A 190 9.13 -0.88 -12.96
C VAL A 190 8.69 -0.96 -11.50
N ILE A 191 9.20 -1.92 -10.73
CA ILE A 191 8.85 -2.10 -9.32
C ILE A 191 9.38 -0.92 -8.48
N LEU A 192 10.58 -0.42 -8.79
CA LEU A 192 11.10 0.81 -8.18
C LEU A 192 10.16 2.00 -8.48
N VAL A 193 9.78 2.20 -9.74
CA VAL A 193 8.83 3.25 -10.13
C VAL A 193 7.48 3.08 -9.43
N ALA A 194 7.00 1.84 -9.27
CA ALA A 194 5.76 1.55 -8.55
C ALA A 194 5.86 1.95 -7.08
N SER A 195 6.97 1.65 -6.42
CA SER A 195 7.22 2.02 -5.03
C SER A 195 7.29 3.54 -4.83
N LEU A 196 8.02 4.24 -5.71
CA LEU A 196 8.10 5.71 -5.69
C LEU A 196 6.75 6.38 -5.97
N SER A 197 5.92 5.77 -6.82
CA SER A 197 4.55 6.20 -7.09
C SER A 197 3.66 6.08 -5.85
N VAL A 198 3.69 4.96 -5.13
CA VAL A 198 2.95 4.80 -3.87
C VAL A 198 3.43 5.83 -2.84
N TYR A 199 4.74 6.07 -2.75
CA TYR A 199 5.28 7.09 -1.87
C TYR A 199 4.74 8.49 -2.22
N ASN A 200 4.78 8.87 -3.50
CA ASN A 200 4.27 10.13 -4.01
C ASN A 200 2.78 10.33 -3.67
N SER A 201 1.94 9.31 -3.87
CA SER A 201 0.53 9.32 -3.46
C SER A 201 0.35 9.45 -1.94
N GLY A 202 1.23 8.84 -1.15
CA GLY A 202 1.25 8.98 0.31
C GLY A 202 1.57 10.41 0.76
N VAL A 203 2.57 11.04 0.14
CA VAL A 203 2.94 12.45 0.37
C VAL A 203 1.76 13.38 0.06
N TYR A 204 1.14 13.19 -1.11
CA TYR A 204 -0.07 13.94 -1.50
C TYR A 204 -1.18 13.76 -0.46
N SER A 205 -1.50 12.53 -0.07
CA SER A 205 -2.60 12.22 0.86
C SER A 205 -2.38 12.80 2.26
N ASN A 206 -1.18 12.62 2.81
CA ASN A 206 -0.82 13.12 4.14
C ASN A 206 -1.02 14.63 4.24
N SER A 207 -0.55 15.37 3.24
CA SER A 207 -0.61 16.82 3.30
C SER A 207 -2.05 17.33 3.25
N ARG A 208 -2.94 16.68 2.48
CA ARG A 208 -4.37 17.05 2.36
C ARG A 208 -5.17 16.63 3.57
N MET A 209 -4.96 15.44 4.11
CA MET A 209 -5.63 14.99 5.33
C MET A 209 -5.27 15.90 6.52
N LEU A 210 -3.98 16.20 6.69
CA LEU A 210 -3.51 17.04 7.79
C LEU A 210 -4.01 18.49 7.63
N PHE A 211 -4.04 19.01 6.41
CA PHE A 211 -4.67 20.29 6.09
C PHE A 211 -6.18 20.26 6.42
N GLY A 212 -6.92 19.24 5.98
CA GLY A 212 -8.35 19.09 6.26
C GLY A 212 -8.68 19.05 7.75
N LEU A 213 -7.86 18.34 8.54
CA LEU A 213 -7.97 18.34 10.01
C LEU A 213 -7.73 19.74 10.60
N SER A 214 -6.77 20.49 10.08
CA SER A 214 -6.49 21.85 10.55
C SER A 214 -7.64 22.82 10.27
N VAL A 215 -8.30 22.70 9.12
CA VAL A 215 -9.48 23.51 8.75
C VAL A 215 -10.66 23.20 9.68
N GLN A 216 -10.80 21.95 10.11
CA GLN A 216 -11.83 21.52 11.06
C GLN A 216 -11.48 21.86 12.53
N GLY A 217 -10.33 22.49 12.80
CA GLY A 217 -9.88 22.81 14.17
C GLY A 217 -9.28 21.63 14.93
N ASN A 218 -9.10 20.48 14.29
CA ASN A 218 -8.54 19.25 14.89
C ASN A 218 -7.01 19.16 14.77
N ALA A 219 -6.36 20.16 14.17
CA ALA A 219 -4.90 20.27 14.09
C ALA A 219 -4.44 21.74 14.25
N PRO A 220 -3.16 22.00 14.59
CA PRO A 220 -2.65 23.36 14.80
C PRO A 220 -2.95 24.34 13.66
N LYS A 221 -3.35 25.57 14.00
CA LYS A 221 -3.76 26.61 13.04
C LYS A 221 -2.68 26.96 12.01
N PHE A 222 -1.39 26.77 12.28
CA PHE A 222 -0.35 27.06 11.29
C PHE A 222 -0.41 26.13 10.07
N LEU A 223 -1.05 24.96 10.19
CA LEU A 223 -1.22 23.98 9.12
C LEU A 223 -2.33 24.34 8.12
N THR A 224 -3.18 25.33 8.43
CA THR A 224 -4.24 25.82 7.51
C THR A 224 -3.67 26.72 6.41
N ARG A 225 -2.40 27.09 6.47
CA ARG A 225 -1.77 27.95 5.45
C ARG A 225 -1.47 27.14 4.18
N VAL A 226 -1.96 27.65 3.06
CA VAL A 226 -1.65 27.15 1.71
C VAL A 226 -0.75 28.13 0.98
N SER A 227 0.12 27.64 0.10
CA SER A 227 0.91 28.48 -0.79
C SER A 227 0.04 29.09 -1.90
N HIS A 228 0.57 30.08 -2.62
CA HIS A 228 -0.08 30.64 -3.81
C HIS A 228 -0.38 29.59 -4.90
N ARG A 229 0.32 28.44 -4.87
CA ARG A 229 0.11 27.31 -5.79
C ARG A 229 -0.89 26.27 -5.26
N GLY A 230 -1.56 26.54 -4.14
CA GLY A 230 -2.54 25.64 -3.52
C GLY A 230 -1.92 24.44 -2.77
N VAL A 231 -0.62 24.49 -2.46
CA VAL A 231 0.07 23.43 -1.71
C VAL A 231 0.02 23.73 -0.21
N PRO A 232 -0.42 22.81 0.67
CA PRO A 232 -0.30 22.97 2.13
C PRO A 232 1.14 22.66 2.57
N VAL A 233 2.05 23.63 2.36
CA VAL A 233 3.50 23.46 2.56
C VAL A 233 3.85 23.06 3.99
N ASN A 234 3.20 23.64 5.00
CA ASN A 234 3.47 23.33 6.40
C ASN A 234 3.10 21.88 6.74
N SER A 235 1.96 21.39 6.23
CA SER A 235 1.53 20.00 6.39
C SER A 235 2.48 19.03 5.68
N LEU A 236 2.97 19.42 4.50
CA LEU A 236 3.95 18.66 3.74
C LEU A 236 5.29 18.56 4.48
N MET A 237 5.82 19.69 4.97
CA MET A 237 7.08 19.74 5.72
C MET A 237 7.01 18.94 7.02
N LEU A 238 5.92 19.06 7.78
CA LEU A 238 5.74 18.28 9.01
C LEU A 238 5.67 16.77 8.72
N SER A 239 4.89 16.38 7.70
CA SER A 239 4.78 14.98 7.30
C SER A 239 6.11 14.44 6.75
N GLY A 240 6.84 15.26 6.00
CA GLY A 240 8.17 14.96 5.48
C GLY A 240 9.19 14.79 6.59
N ALA A 241 9.20 15.67 7.59
CA ALA A 241 10.08 15.58 8.75
C ALA A 241 9.85 14.31 9.59
N ILE A 242 8.61 13.86 9.71
CA ILE A 242 8.34 12.57 10.35
C ILE A 242 8.80 11.43 9.43
N THR A 243 8.50 11.51 8.14
CA THR A 243 8.88 10.48 7.15
C THR A 243 10.40 10.30 7.06
N SER A 244 11.20 11.38 7.19
CA SER A 244 12.66 11.31 7.11
C SER A 244 13.30 10.45 8.19
N LEU A 245 12.58 10.15 9.29
CA LEU A 245 13.00 9.16 10.28
C LEU A 245 13.26 7.77 9.67
N VAL A 246 12.68 7.47 8.50
CA VAL A 246 13.00 6.25 7.73
C VAL A 246 14.48 6.12 7.41
N VAL A 247 15.18 7.22 7.17
CA VAL A 247 16.61 7.23 6.84
C VAL A 247 17.40 6.75 8.05
N LEU A 248 17.04 7.24 9.24
CA LEU A 248 17.63 6.80 10.50
C LEU A 248 17.29 5.33 10.79
N ILE A 249 16.04 4.90 10.56
CA ILE A 249 15.62 3.50 10.75
C ILE A 249 16.41 2.57 9.83
N ASN A 250 16.59 2.94 8.56
CA ASN A 250 17.38 2.16 7.60
C ASN A 250 18.87 2.15 7.94
N TYR A 251 19.40 3.23 8.50
CA TYR A 251 20.78 3.30 8.95
C TYR A 251 21.03 2.40 10.16
N LEU A 252 20.14 2.42 11.16
CA LEU A 252 20.30 1.67 12.41
C LEU A 252 19.89 0.20 12.30
N LEU A 253 18.86 -0.11 11.50
CA LEU A 253 18.23 -1.43 11.44
C LEU A 253 17.97 -1.88 9.98
N PRO A 254 18.97 -1.88 9.08
CA PRO A 254 18.76 -2.09 7.64
C PRO A 254 17.99 -3.37 7.31
N GLN A 255 18.29 -4.48 7.99
CA GLN A 255 17.66 -5.78 7.73
C GLN A 255 16.24 -5.92 8.29
N LYS A 256 15.90 -5.16 9.34
CA LYS A 256 14.59 -5.25 10.01
C LYS A 256 13.65 -4.10 9.65
N ALA A 257 14.18 -3.00 9.10
CA ALA A 257 13.45 -1.78 8.79
C ALA A 257 12.17 -2.06 7.98
N PHE A 258 12.29 -2.82 6.89
CA PHE A 258 11.14 -3.13 6.04
C PHE A 258 10.06 -3.92 6.79
N SER A 259 10.43 -5.04 7.43
CA SER A 259 9.49 -5.88 8.19
C SER A 259 8.77 -5.13 9.32
N LEU A 260 9.51 -4.29 10.06
CA LEU A 260 8.96 -3.48 11.14
C LEU A 260 7.95 -2.46 10.63
N LEU A 261 8.31 -1.73 9.55
CA LEU A 261 7.44 -0.73 8.96
C LEU A 261 6.18 -1.38 8.38
N MET A 262 6.31 -2.52 7.71
CA MET A 262 5.19 -3.30 7.20
C MET A 262 4.22 -3.72 8.31
N ALA A 263 4.74 -4.25 9.42
CA ALA A 263 3.91 -4.64 10.56
C ALA A 263 3.13 -3.45 11.15
N LEU A 264 3.77 -2.28 11.27
CA LEU A 264 3.12 -1.04 11.71
C LEU A 264 2.09 -0.53 10.70
N VAL A 265 2.36 -0.64 9.40
CA VAL A 265 1.40 -0.27 8.36
C VAL A 265 0.13 -1.11 8.47
N VAL A 266 0.26 -2.45 8.53
CA VAL A 266 -0.89 -3.36 8.65
C VAL A 266 -1.70 -3.04 9.90
N ALA A 267 -1.04 -2.81 11.04
CA ALA A 267 -1.70 -2.39 12.28
C ALA A 267 -2.53 -1.10 12.09
N THR A 268 -1.97 -0.08 11.42
CA THR A 268 -2.70 1.16 11.16
C THR A 268 -3.79 1.04 10.09
N LEU A 269 -3.63 0.13 9.12
CA LEU A 269 -4.66 -0.19 8.11
C LEU A 269 -5.88 -0.83 8.76
N LEU A 270 -5.69 -1.79 9.68
CA LEU A 270 -6.77 -2.41 10.45
C LEU A 270 -7.62 -1.35 11.16
N LEU A 271 -6.96 -0.46 11.90
CA LEU A 271 -7.62 0.66 12.58
C LEU A 271 -8.42 1.53 11.61
N ASN A 272 -7.80 1.93 10.49
CA ASN A 272 -8.43 2.78 9.51
C ASN A 272 -9.69 2.13 8.92
N TRP A 273 -9.61 0.87 8.49
CA TRP A 273 -10.73 0.17 7.88
C TRP A 273 -11.84 -0.19 8.86
N ILE A 274 -11.51 -0.52 10.12
CA ILE A 274 -12.52 -0.66 11.19
C ILE A 274 -13.27 0.67 11.35
N MET A 275 -12.55 1.79 11.43
CA MET A 275 -13.17 3.11 11.56
C MET A 275 -14.04 3.47 10.36
N ILE A 276 -13.63 3.14 9.14
CA ILE A 276 -14.43 3.32 7.93
C ILE A 276 -15.71 2.48 7.99
N CYS A 277 -15.64 1.21 8.38
CA CYS A 277 -16.81 0.34 8.51
C CYS A 277 -17.81 0.87 9.56
N LEU A 278 -17.30 1.29 10.73
CA LEU A 278 -18.12 1.87 11.79
C LEU A 278 -18.75 3.20 11.37
N ALA A 279 -17.98 4.07 10.70
CA ALA A 279 -18.48 5.32 10.15
C ALA A 279 -19.57 5.07 9.09
N HIS A 280 -19.38 4.10 8.21
CA HIS A 280 -20.37 3.72 7.20
C HIS A 280 -21.67 3.20 7.82
N LEU A 281 -21.60 2.33 8.84
CA LEU A 281 -22.77 1.86 9.59
C LEU A 281 -23.54 3.04 10.23
N ARG A 282 -22.84 3.94 10.91
CA ARG A 282 -23.44 5.12 11.56
C ARG A 282 -24.03 6.10 10.54
N PHE A 283 -23.33 6.33 9.44
CA PHE A 283 -23.81 7.19 8.34
C PHE A 283 -25.11 6.66 7.75
N ARG A 284 -25.17 5.37 7.44
CA ARG A 284 -26.39 4.74 6.88
C ARG A 284 -27.54 4.74 7.88
N ALA A 285 -27.27 4.52 9.17
CA ALA A 285 -28.28 4.66 10.22
C ALA A 285 -28.81 6.11 10.29
N ALA A 286 -27.94 7.12 10.20
CA ALA A 286 -28.34 8.53 10.20
C ALA A 286 -29.16 8.91 8.94
N MET A 287 -28.78 8.40 7.76
CA MET A 287 -29.51 8.64 6.52
C MET A 287 -30.91 8.01 6.53
N ARG A 288 -31.03 6.79 7.07
CA ARG A 288 -32.33 6.14 7.30
C ARG A 288 -33.24 6.95 8.22
N ARG A 289 -32.69 7.48 9.33
CA ARG A 289 -33.43 8.37 10.24
C ARG A 289 -33.91 9.66 9.56
N LYS A 290 -33.22 10.12 8.51
CA LYS A 290 -33.59 11.30 7.71
C LYS A 290 -34.44 10.96 6.48
N GLY A 291 -34.85 9.70 6.27
CA GLY A 291 -35.64 9.28 5.12
C GLY A 291 -34.93 9.41 3.76
N ARG A 292 -33.59 9.48 3.74
CA ARG A 292 -32.81 9.66 2.50
C ARG A 292 -32.16 8.35 2.06
N GLU A 293 -32.35 7.98 0.80
CA GLU A 293 -31.64 6.85 0.19
C GLU A 293 -30.27 7.27 -0.37
N THR A 294 -29.29 6.37 -0.33
CA THR A 294 -27.97 6.61 -0.94
C THR A 294 -27.94 6.08 -2.36
N GLN A 295 -27.32 6.85 -3.27
CA GLN A 295 -27.25 6.52 -4.70
C GLN A 295 -26.43 5.25 -4.98
N PHE A 296 -25.32 5.06 -4.26
CA PHE A 296 -24.53 3.84 -4.33
C PHE A 296 -24.94 2.89 -3.19
N LYS A 297 -25.31 1.65 -3.55
CA LYS A 297 -25.65 0.58 -2.59
C LYS A 297 -24.47 -0.37 -2.50
N ALA A 298 -23.82 -0.40 -1.33
CA ALA A 298 -22.77 -1.39 -1.07
C ALA A 298 -23.37 -2.81 -1.08
N LEU A 299 -22.66 -3.73 -1.74
CA LEU A 299 -23.04 -5.13 -1.81
C LEU A 299 -23.17 -5.72 -0.40
N LEU A 300 -24.25 -6.46 -0.13
CA LEU A 300 -24.54 -7.12 1.15
C LEU A 300 -24.67 -6.19 2.37
N TYR A 301 -24.96 -4.89 2.20
CA TYR A 301 -25.22 -4.02 3.36
C TYR A 301 -26.48 -4.47 4.15
N PRO A 302 -26.46 -4.54 5.50
CA PRO A 302 -25.36 -4.20 6.42
C PRO A 302 -24.42 -5.36 6.77
N ALA A 303 -24.75 -6.60 6.40
CA ALA A 303 -23.98 -7.80 6.72
C ALA A 303 -22.51 -7.69 6.29
N GLY A 304 -22.24 -7.08 5.13
CA GLY A 304 -20.88 -6.86 4.62
C GLY A 304 -19.98 -6.05 5.54
N ASN A 305 -20.51 -5.03 6.24
CA ASN A 305 -19.71 -4.25 7.19
C ASN A 305 -19.33 -5.10 8.42
N TYR A 306 -20.27 -5.91 8.93
CA TYR A 306 -20.00 -6.78 10.08
C TYR A 306 -19.04 -7.91 9.71
N LEU A 307 -19.18 -8.50 8.52
CA LEU A 307 -18.24 -9.49 8.00
C LEU A 307 -16.83 -8.89 7.87
N CYS A 308 -16.72 -7.67 7.36
CA CYS A 308 -15.44 -6.96 7.26
C CYS A 308 -14.82 -6.73 8.65
N ILE A 309 -15.59 -6.24 9.63
CA ILE A 309 -15.09 -6.04 11.00
C ILE A 309 -14.64 -7.37 11.62
N ALA A 310 -15.40 -8.45 11.44
CA ALA A 310 -15.04 -9.78 11.93
C ALA A 310 -13.75 -10.29 11.27
N PHE A 311 -13.60 -10.09 9.96
CA PHE A 311 -12.38 -10.41 9.24
C PHE A 311 -11.17 -9.60 9.75
N LEU A 312 -11.31 -8.29 9.95
CA LEU A 312 -10.22 -7.45 10.49
C LEU A 312 -9.86 -7.84 11.93
N ALA A 313 -10.84 -8.25 12.74
CA ALA A 313 -10.60 -8.80 14.07
C ALA A 313 -9.83 -10.13 14.02
N LEU A 314 -10.16 -11.02 13.08
CA LEU A 314 -9.39 -12.25 12.83
C LEU A 314 -7.94 -11.93 12.48
N ILE A 315 -7.70 -10.97 11.59
CA ILE A 315 -6.33 -10.58 11.22
C ILE A 315 -5.58 -10.01 12.43
N LEU A 316 -6.22 -9.20 13.27
CA LEU A 316 -5.59 -8.70 14.49
C LEU A 316 -5.16 -9.85 15.42
N VAL A 317 -5.99 -10.88 15.58
CA VAL A 317 -5.64 -12.08 16.37
C VAL A 317 -4.45 -12.82 15.75
N LEU A 318 -4.43 -12.96 14.42
CA LEU A 318 -3.30 -13.60 13.73
C LEU A 318 -2.00 -12.80 13.89
N MET A 319 -2.06 -11.47 13.80
CA MET A 319 -0.89 -10.63 14.08
C MET A 319 -0.34 -10.84 15.49
N CYS A 320 -1.18 -11.08 16.50
CA CYS A 320 -0.73 -11.42 17.85
C CYS A 320 0.01 -12.76 17.91
N THR A 321 -0.29 -13.71 17.02
CA THR A 321 0.42 -15.00 16.96
C THR A 321 1.76 -14.93 16.22
N MET A 322 1.92 -14.00 15.28
CA MET A 322 3.12 -13.87 14.45
C MET A 322 4.20 -13.03 15.15
N ASP A 323 5.39 -13.57 15.41
CA ASP A 323 6.44 -12.88 16.17
C ASP A 323 6.82 -11.51 15.58
N ASP A 324 6.91 -11.41 14.25
CA ASP A 324 7.28 -10.16 13.54
C ASP A 324 6.20 -9.06 13.64
N MET A 325 4.93 -9.44 13.78
CA MET A 325 3.79 -8.51 13.82
C MET A 325 3.22 -8.30 15.22
N ARG A 326 3.55 -9.18 16.18
CA ARG A 326 3.01 -9.21 17.54
C ARG A 326 3.21 -7.89 18.26
N LEU A 327 4.41 -7.31 18.15
CA LEU A 327 4.71 -6.03 18.77
C LEU A 327 3.79 -4.92 18.25
N SER A 328 3.60 -4.83 16.93
CA SER A 328 2.72 -3.83 16.31
C SER A 328 1.25 -4.03 16.70
N ALA A 329 0.79 -5.28 16.84
CA ALA A 329 -0.56 -5.59 17.29
C ALA A 329 -0.80 -5.19 18.76
N ILE A 330 0.16 -5.45 19.66
CA ILE A 330 0.06 -5.07 21.08
C ILE A 330 0.11 -3.56 21.28
N LEU A 331 0.89 -2.85 20.45
CA LEU A 331 0.97 -1.39 20.49
C LEU A 331 -0.31 -0.70 20.00
N LEU A 332 -1.18 -1.39 19.27
CA LEU A 332 -2.38 -0.82 18.66
C LEU A 332 -3.41 -0.36 19.73
N PRO A 333 -3.78 -1.15 20.76
CA PRO A 333 -4.55 -0.66 21.90
C PRO A 333 -3.92 0.53 22.63
N VAL A 334 -2.60 0.49 22.86
CA VAL A 334 -1.86 1.59 23.52
C VAL A 334 -2.00 2.87 22.69
N TRP A 335 -1.88 2.75 21.37
CA TRP A 335 -2.05 3.86 20.44
C TRP A 335 -3.48 4.41 20.44
N ILE A 336 -4.51 3.56 20.49
CA ILE A 336 -5.90 4.01 20.63
C ILE A 336 -6.09 4.80 21.93
N VAL A 337 -5.59 4.28 23.06
CA VAL A 337 -5.68 4.96 24.36
C VAL A 337 -4.95 6.30 24.34
N PHE A 338 -3.75 6.34 23.75
CA PHE A 338 -3.00 7.56 23.55
C PHE A 338 -3.79 8.60 22.73
N LEU A 339 -4.37 8.20 21.59
CA LEU A 339 -5.20 9.09 20.76
C LEU A 339 -6.44 9.58 21.52
N PHE A 340 -7.07 8.73 22.33
CA PHE A 340 -8.21 9.10 23.15
C PHE A 340 -7.84 10.15 24.21
N ILE A 341 -6.71 9.96 24.90
CA ILE A 341 -6.19 10.92 25.88
C ILE A 341 -5.85 12.25 25.18
N ALA A 342 -5.12 12.20 24.06
CA ALA A 342 -4.76 13.38 23.29
C ALA A 342 -5.99 14.17 22.82
N PHE A 343 -7.01 13.47 22.31
CA PHE A 343 -8.28 14.08 21.90
C PHE A 343 -8.97 14.82 23.06
N ASN A 344 -9.06 14.18 24.24
CA ASN A 344 -9.68 14.79 25.41
C ASN A 344 -8.92 16.03 25.90
N VAL A 345 -7.59 15.98 25.92
CA VAL A 345 -6.74 17.10 26.36
C VAL A 345 -6.84 18.27 25.38
N LEU A 346 -6.80 18.02 24.07
CA LEU A 346 -6.88 19.07 23.06
C LEU A 346 -8.27 19.72 23.02
N ARG A 347 -9.34 18.94 23.20
CA ARG A 347 -10.71 19.48 23.24
C ARG A 347 -10.98 20.33 24.49
N ARG A 348 -10.38 19.97 25.64
CA ARG A 348 -10.44 20.77 26.88
C ARG A 348 -9.76 22.14 26.77
N LYS A 349 -8.85 22.34 25.82
CA LYS A 349 -8.22 23.65 25.55
C LYS A 349 -8.98 24.50 24.52
N ALA A 350 -9.95 23.92 23.82
CA ALA A 350 -10.73 24.58 22.77
C ALA A 350 -12.11 25.06 23.24
N HIS A 351 -12.59 24.55 24.38
CA HIS A 351 -13.64 25.13 25.22
C HIS A 351 -12.97 25.92 26.33
#